data_AF-A0A2N3C065-F1
#
_entry.id   AF-A0A2N3C065-F1
#
_cell.length_a   1.000
_cell.length_b   1.000
_cell.length_c   1.000
_cell.angle_alpha   90.00
_cell.angle_beta   90.00
_cell.angle_gamma   90.00
#
_symmetry.space_group_name_H-M   'P 1'
#
loop_
_entity.id
_entity.type
_entity.pdbx_description
1 polymer ?
#
loop_
_entity_poly.entity_id
_entity_poly.type
_entity_poly.pdbx_seq_one_letter_code
_entity_poly.pdbx_strand_id
1 'polypeptide(L)'
;MRLILGLILLVALAAAVPVVYYGEVDPCRMLAKDMAHEAYGPLAGLVGNDPDEVPDAMVSSMRLVTSQMSARECSGKLWERWTSGAE
;
A
#
# COMPACT_ATOMS: atom_id res chain seq x y z
N MET A 1 15.53 -27.06 -13.76
CA MET A 1 14.40 -27.29 -12.82
C MET A 1 14.56 -26.56 -11.50
N ARG A 2 15.67 -26.70 -10.74
CA ARG A 2 15.84 -26.03 -9.43
C ARG A 2 15.75 -24.50 -9.49
N LEU A 3 16.37 -23.87 -10.51
CA LEU A 3 16.27 -22.41 -10.73
C LEU A 3 14.84 -21.93 -11.04
N ILE A 4 14.10 -22.70 -11.85
CA ILE A 4 12.73 -22.36 -12.25
C ILE A 4 11.80 -22.44 -11.02
N LEU A 5 11.93 -23.50 -10.23
CA LEU A 5 11.22 -23.65 -8.96
C LEU A 5 11.51 -22.52 -7.97
N GLY A 6 12.79 -22.11 -7.86
CA GLY A 6 13.17 -20.97 -7.03
C GLY A 6 12.54 -19.65 -7.49
N LEU A 7 12.47 -19.43 -8.80
CA LEU A 7 11.89 -18.20 -9.38
C LEU A 7 10.37 -18.14 -9.19
N ILE A 8 9.69 -19.27 -9.34
CA ILE A 8 8.25 -19.38 -9.06
C ILE A 8 7.96 -19.08 -7.58
N LEU A 9 8.79 -19.60 -6.68
CA LEU A 9 8.63 -19.38 -5.24
C LEU A 9 8.85 -17.91 -4.85
N LEU A 10 9.81 -17.23 -5.48
CA LEU A 10 10.03 -15.79 -5.32
C LEU A 10 8.84 -14.96 -5.80
N VAL A 11 8.27 -15.28 -6.96
CA VAL A 11 7.08 -14.58 -7.48
C VAL A 11 5.88 -14.80 -6.56
N ALA A 12 5.69 -16.02 -6.04
CA ALA A 12 4.62 -16.32 -5.10
C ALA A 12 4.77 -15.53 -3.79
N LEU A 13 5.99 -15.42 -3.24
CA LEU A 13 6.26 -14.61 -2.06
C LEU A 13 6.02 -13.12 -2.33
N ALA A 14 6.49 -12.60 -3.46
CA ALA A 14 6.28 -11.21 -3.83
C ALA A 14 4.79 -10.85 -3.99
N ALA A 15 3.97 -11.78 -4.49
CA ALA A 15 2.52 -11.60 -4.59
C ALA A 15 1.79 -11.80 -3.24
N ALA A 16 2.37 -12.54 -2.30
CA ALA A 16 1.76 -12.77 -0.98
C ALA A 16 1.88 -11.56 -0.05
N VAL A 17 2.97 -10.79 -0.14
CA VAL A 17 3.19 -9.57 0.67
C VAL A 17 2.01 -8.59 0.59
N PRO A 18 1.53 -8.17 -0.61
CA PRO A 18 0.41 -7.24 -0.70
C PRO A 18 -0.87 -7.77 -0.06
N VAL A 19 -1.15 -9.08 -0.19
CA VAL A 19 -2.35 -9.69 0.40
C VAL A 19 -2.29 -9.69 1.92
N VAL A 20 -1.13 -10.00 2.51
CA VAL A 20 -0.99 -10.04 3.97
C VAL A 20 -0.99 -8.64 4.56
N TYR A 21 -0.35 -7.67 3.90
CA TYR A 21 -0.19 -6.32 4.42
C TYR A 21 -1.40 -5.42 4.15
N TYR A 22 -1.95 -5.48 2.94
CA TYR A 22 -3.07 -4.63 2.52
C TYR A 22 -4.42 -5.35 2.52
N GLY A 23 -4.46 -6.69 2.63
CA GLY A 23 -5.71 -7.46 2.58
C GLY A 23 -6.37 -7.50 1.19
N GLU A 24 -5.66 -7.08 0.15
CA GLU A 24 -6.19 -6.91 -1.21
C GLU A 24 -5.05 -6.88 -2.23
N VAL A 25 -5.37 -6.85 -3.53
CA VAL A 25 -4.40 -6.97 -4.64
C VAL A 25 -4.51 -5.83 -5.66
N ASP A 26 -5.44 -4.90 -5.48
CA ASP A 26 -5.66 -3.77 -6.37
C ASP A 26 -4.70 -2.62 -6.01
N PRO A 27 -3.78 -2.23 -6.91
CA PRO A 27 -2.74 -1.27 -6.56
C PRO A 27 -3.28 0.11 -6.18
N CYS A 28 -4.47 0.48 -6.67
CA CYS A 28 -5.06 1.77 -6.34
C CYS A 28 -5.69 1.77 -4.94
N ARG A 29 -6.31 0.67 -4.53
CA ARG A 29 -6.78 0.51 -3.15
C ARG A 29 -5.61 0.45 -2.15
N MET A 30 -4.48 -0.12 -2.54
CA MET A 30 -3.30 -0.21 -1.66
C MET A 30 -2.72 1.17 -1.45
N LEU A 31 -2.55 1.89 -2.56
CA LEU A 31 -2.05 3.26 -2.54
C LEU A 31 -2.97 4.17 -1.72
N ALA A 32 -4.29 3.97 -1.79
CA ALA A 32 -5.22 4.74 -0.97
C ALA A 32 -5.02 4.50 0.53
N LYS A 33 -4.66 3.29 0.96
CA LYS A 33 -4.34 2.99 2.36
C LYS A 33 -3.04 3.67 2.80
N ASP A 34 -1.98 3.57 1.99
CA ASP A 34 -0.71 4.23 2.29
C ASP A 34 -0.86 5.75 2.38
N MET A 35 -1.56 6.36 1.41
CA MET A 35 -1.82 7.80 1.41
C MET A 35 -2.67 8.24 2.62
N ALA A 36 -3.62 7.41 3.04
CA ALA A 36 -4.45 7.70 4.19
C ALA A 36 -3.64 7.62 5.49
N HIS A 37 -2.77 6.63 5.62
CA HIS A 37 -1.86 6.48 6.75
C HIS A 37 -0.83 7.61 6.82
N GLU A 38 -0.22 7.98 5.70
CA GLU A 38 0.73 9.10 5.60
C GLU A 38 0.09 10.44 6.01
N ALA A 39 -1.17 10.66 5.63
CA ALA A 39 -1.91 11.87 6.01
C ALA A 39 -2.42 11.85 7.47
N TYR A 40 -2.83 10.67 7.97
CA TYR A 40 -3.44 10.53 9.29
C TYR A 40 -2.41 10.38 10.42
N GLY A 41 -1.34 9.62 10.21
CA GLY A 41 -0.35 9.28 11.23
C GLY A 41 0.21 10.49 12.00
N PRO A 42 0.64 11.58 11.31
CA PRO A 42 1.11 12.78 11.99
C PRO A 42 0.03 13.46 12.84
N LEU A 43 -1.23 13.43 12.39
CA LEU A 43 -2.35 14.02 13.11
C LEU A 43 -2.75 13.17 14.32
N ALA A 44 -2.78 11.85 14.15
CA ALA A 44 -3.07 10.88 15.20
C ALA A 44 -2.09 11.00 16.38
N GLY A 45 -0.80 11.10 16.08
CA GLY A 45 0.25 11.29 17.08
C GLY A 45 0.11 12.59 17.88
N LEU A 46 -0.48 13.64 17.30
CA LEU A 46 -0.72 14.92 17.97
C LEU A 46 -1.94 14.89 18.90
N VAL A 47 -2.95 14.09 18.59
CA VAL A 47 -4.19 13.98 19.37
C VAL A 47 -4.20 12.80 20.34
N GLY A 48 -3.11 12.04 20.40
CA GLY A 48 -2.96 10.86 21.27
C GLY A 48 -3.69 9.60 20.77
N ASN A 49 -4.04 9.56 19.49
CA ASN A 49 -4.57 8.36 18.84
C ASN A 49 -3.43 7.52 18.26
N ASP A 50 -3.72 6.25 18.00
CA ASP A 50 -2.80 5.35 17.33
C ASP A 50 -2.62 5.79 15.84
N PRO A 51 -1.39 6.10 15.39
CA PRO A 51 -1.13 6.46 14.00
C PRO A 51 -1.42 5.33 13.01
N ASP A 52 -1.39 4.08 13.45
CA ASP A 52 -1.66 2.91 12.63
C ASP A 52 -3.17 2.63 12.48
N GLU A 53 -4.01 3.18 13.36
CA GLU A 53 -5.47 3.00 13.33
C GLU A 53 -6.16 4.06 12.47
N VAL A 54 -5.91 4.00 11.16
CA VAL A 54 -6.45 4.96 10.19
C VAL A 54 -7.96 4.77 10.01
N PRO A 55 -8.79 5.83 10.16
CA PRO A 55 -10.23 5.73 9.96
C PRO A 55 -10.61 5.37 8.51
N ASP A 56 -11.63 4.52 8.34
CA ASP A 56 -12.15 4.13 7.01
C ASP A 56 -12.55 5.34 6.15
N ALA A 57 -13.00 6.43 6.77
CA ALA A 57 -13.34 7.67 6.07
C ALA A 57 -12.13 8.30 5.35
N MET A 58 -10.94 8.23 5.96
CA MET A 58 -9.69 8.70 5.34
C MET A 58 -9.28 7.78 4.18
N VAL A 59 -9.41 6.47 4.35
CA VAL A 59 -9.16 5.53 3.24
C VAL A 59 -10.15 5.76 2.09
N SER A 60 -11.42 6.02 2.41
CA SER A 60 -12.45 6.28 1.40
C SER A 60 -12.20 7.58 0.63
N SER A 61 -11.72 8.64 1.29
CA SER A 61 -11.38 9.89 0.61
C SER A 61 -10.19 9.70 -0.33
N MET A 62 -9.17 8.95 0.10
CA MET A 62 -8.03 8.61 -0.77
C MET A 62 -8.42 7.69 -1.92
N ARG A 63 -9.40 6.78 -1.73
CA ARG A 63 -9.95 5.97 -2.83
C ARG A 63 -10.56 6.81 -3.94
N LEU A 64 -11.20 7.93 -3.60
CA LEU A 64 -11.72 8.86 -4.61
C LEU A 64 -10.58 9.49 -5.40
N VAL A 65 -9.48 9.86 -4.74
CA VAL A 65 -8.27 10.38 -5.40
C VAL A 65 -7.67 9.33 -6.34
N THR A 66 -7.44 8.11 -5.86
CA THR A 66 -6.84 7.03 -6.66
C THR A 66 -7.77 6.53 -7.76
N SER A 67 -9.09 6.70 -7.64
CA SER A 67 -10.05 6.32 -8.70
C SER A 67 -9.88 7.13 -9.99
N GLN A 68 -9.24 8.30 -9.91
CA GLN A 68 -8.89 9.12 -11.07
C GLN A 68 -7.56 8.72 -11.73
N MET A 69 -6.85 7.75 -11.14
CA MET A 69 -5.57 7.27 -11.63
C MET A 69 -5.73 5.95 -12.37
N SER A 70 -4.82 5.69 -13.32
CA SER A 70 -4.69 4.38 -13.92
C SER A 70 -3.99 3.40 -12.97
N ALA A 71 -4.26 2.10 -13.15
CA ALA A 71 -3.58 1.05 -12.39
C ALA A 71 -2.05 1.12 -12.48
N ARG A 72 -1.51 1.56 -13.62
CA ARG A 72 -0.07 1.77 -13.83
C ARG A 72 0.46 2.89 -12.94
N GLU A 73 -0.22 4.02 -12.89
CA GLU A 73 0.18 5.14 -12.03
C GLU A 73 0.10 4.75 -10.54
N CYS A 74 -0.96 4.02 -10.16
CA CYS A 74 -1.08 3.51 -8.79
C CYS A 74 0.11 2.60 -8.44
N SER A 75 0.43 1.63 -9.30
CA SER A 75 1.56 0.72 -9.08
C SER A 75 2.91 1.45 -9.06
N GLY A 76 3.09 2.49 -9.87
CA GLY A 76 4.31 3.30 -9.89
C GLY A 76 4.51 4.05 -8.58
N LYS A 77 3.46 4.71 -8.08
CA LYS A 77 3.53 5.43 -6.79
C LYS A 77 3.65 4.49 -5.59
N LEU A 78 3.07 3.29 -5.67
CA LEU A 78 3.22 2.26 -4.64
C LEU A 78 4.67 1.76 -4.60
N TRP A 79 5.25 1.51 -5.78
CA TRP A 79 6.64 1.11 -5.92
C TRP A 79 7.60 2.19 -5.41
N GLU A 80 7.36 3.46 -5.75
CA GLU A 80 8.12 4.58 -5.21
C GLU A 80 8.08 4.57 -3.68
N ARG A 81 6.90 4.48 -3.05
CA ARG A 81 6.80 4.42 -1.58
C ARG A 81 7.57 3.26 -0.95
N TRP A 82 7.48 2.06 -1.52
CA TRP A 82 8.18 0.89 -1.00
C TRP A 82 9.71 1.01 -1.15
N THR A 83 10.18 1.72 -2.17
CA THR A 83 11.61 1.84 -2.45
C THR A 83 12.23 3.13 -1.92
N SER A 84 11.44 4.18 -1.71
CA SER A 84 11.85 5.47 -1.15
C SER A 84 11.82 5.50 0.38
N GLY A 85 11.19 4.51 1.04
CA GLY A 85 11.24 4.32 2.49
C GLY A 85 12.53 3.65 2.99
N ALA A 86 13.51 3.41 2.13
CA ALA A 86 14.83 2.91 2.47
C ALA A 86 15.84 4.07 2.69
N GLU A 87 15.49 4.99 3.58
CA GLU A 87 16.39 6.01 4.15
C GLU A 87 16.34 5.97 5.67
#